data_AF-A0A3M2HLF1-F1
#
_entry.id   AF-A0A3M2HLF1-F1
#
_cell.length_a   1.000
_cell.length_b   1.000
_cell.length_c   1.000
_cell.angle_alpha   90.00
_cell.angle_beta   90.00
_cell.angle_gamma   90.00
#
_symmetry.space_group_name_H-M   'P 1'
#
loop_
_entity.id
_entity.type
_entity.pdbx_description
1 polymer ?
#
loop_
_entity_poly.entity_id
_entity_poly.type
_entity_poly.pdbx_seq_one_letter_code
_entity_poly.pdbx_strand_id
1 'polypeptide(L)'
;MKADAVVQLQQLRHLRERRAQNQLASQAERCMAATARLHRAQEAIDQAKQQLQREAEALQQLLGTGALAAGTCQAALEVLDALDQHRLYLHEQLLSAEQNSAAEQQRKAALQHALMLRRQQSDALEPLLDEHARAKRRVDESIEEDLYDERAALRWEAPQ
;
A
#
# COMPACT_ATOMS: atom_id res chain seq x y z
N MET A 1 18.08 27.43 -22.90
CA MET A 1 17.16 26.31 -23.24
C MET A 1 17.49 24.97 -22.57
N LYS A 2 18.74 24.51 -22.48
CA LYS A 2 19.04 23.17 -21.89
C LYS A 2 18.94 23.12 -20.35
N ALA A 3 19.29 24.21 -19.65
CA ALA A 3 19.24 24.27 -18.19
C ALA A 3 17.82 24.16 -17.59
N ASP A 4 16.83 24.79 -18.22
CA ASP A 4 15.43 24.73 -17.75
C ASP A 4 14.84 23.33 -17.94
N ALA A 5 15.22 22.62 -19.01
CA ALA A 5 14.79 21.25 -19.27
C ALA A 5 15.29 20.27 -18.18
N VAL A 6 16.52 20.47 -17.70
CA VAL A 6 17.13 19.66 -16.63
C VAL A 6 16.40 19.86 -15.28
N VAL A 7 16.10 21.11 -14.93
CA VAL A 7 15.32 21.44 -13.71
C VAL A 7 13.90 20.88 -13.80
N GLN A 8 13.25 21.00 -14.96
CA GLN A 8 11.92 20.42 -15.19
C GLN A 8 11.92 18.89 -15.07
N LEU A 9 12.96 18.21 -15.56
CA LEU A 9 13.11 16.76 -15.40
C LEU A 9 13.30 16.34 -13.93
N GLN A 10 14.08 17.09 -13.15
CA GLN A 10 14.23 16.86 -11.71
C GLN A 10 12.91 17.06 -10.95
N GLN A 11 12.18 18.13 -11.24
CA GLN A 11 10.87 18.39 -10.64
C GLN A 11 9.87 17.28 -10.98
N LEU A 12 9.85 16.84 -12.24
CA LEU A 12 8.99 15.74 -12.70
C LEU A 12 9.37 14.40 -12.02
N ARG A 13 10.66 14.12 -11.81
CA ARG A 13 11.16 12.97 -11.05
C ARG A 13 10.60 12.98 -9.63
N HIS A 14 10.83 14.06 -8.88
CA HIS A 14 10.36 14.17 -7.50
C HIS A 14 8.84 14.04 -7.38
N LEU A 15 8.10 14.63 -8.32
CA LEU A 15 6.65 14.53 -8.35
C LEU A 15 6.16 13.10 -8.65
N ARG A 16 6.83 12.38 -9.56
CA ARG A 16 6.52 10.97 -9.85
C ARG A 16 6.86 10.05 -8.68
N GLU A 17 7.97 10.30 -7.99
CA GLU A 17 8.35 9.53 -6.81
C GLU A 17 7.38 9.77 -5.65
N ARG A 18 7.04 11.04 -5.36
CA ARG A 18 6.07 11.39 -4.32
C ARG A 18 4.69 10.77 -4.60
N ARG A 19 4.25 10.78 -5.87
CA ARG A 19 3.00 10.10 -6.26
C ARG A 19 3.07 8.59 -6.01
N ALA A 20 4.18 7.94 -6.37
CA ALA A 20 4.36 6.51 -6.15
C ALA A 20 4.42 6.16 -4.65
N GLN A 21 5.07 7.00 -3.84
CA GLN A 21 5.07 6.86 -2.37
C GLN A 21 3.67 7.01 -1.79
N ASN A 22 2.90 8.01 -2.23
CA ASN A 22 1.50 8.20 -1.80
C ASN A 22 0.61 7.02 -2.20
N GLN A 23 0.79 6.49 -3.41
CA GLN A 23 0.09 5.28 -3.87
C GLN A 23 0.42 4.08 -2.99
N LEU A 24 1.69 3.89 -2.63
CA LEU A 24 2.12 2.81 -1.75
C LEU A 24 1.56 2.97 -0.33
N ALA A 25 1.51 4.20 0.20
CA ALA A 25 0.93 4.48 1.52
C ALA A 25 -0.58 4.15 1.54
N SER A 26 -1.33 4.62 0.54
CA SER A 26 -2.76 4.28 0.41
C SER A 26 -2.97 2.78 0.24
N GLN A 27 -2.09 2.09 -0.51
CA GLN A 27 -2.15 0.64 -0.64
C GLN A 27 -1.86 -0.07 0.69
N ALA A 28 -0.93 0.44 1.49
CA ALA A 28 -0.64 -0.12 2.81
C ALA A 28 -1.86 -0.03 3.75
N GLU A 29 -2.59 1.09 3.73
CA GLU A 29 -3.86 1.26 4.48
C GLU A 29 -4.90 0.23 4.03
N ARG A 30 -5.03 0.00 2.71
CA ARG A 30 -5.94 -1.03 2.17
C ARG A 30 -5.55 -2.43 2.61
N CYS A 31 -4.26 -2.77 2.62
CA CYS A 31 -3.78 -4.04 3.15
C CYS A 31 -4.14 -4.19 4.64
N MET A 32 -3.92 -3.15 5.44
CA MET A 32 -4.29 -3.17 6.87
C MET A 32 -5.79 -3.41 7.06
N ALA A 33 -6.63 -2.70 6.29
CA ALA A 33 -8.07 -2.89 6.33
C ALA A 33 -8.50 -4.30 5.88
N ALA A 34 -7.86 -4.86 4.85
CA ALA A 34 -8.14 -6.21 4.38
C ALA A 34 -7.72 -7.27 5.42
N THR A 35 -6.55 -7.14 6.04
CA THR A 35 -6.10 -8.01 7.14
C THR A 35 -7.04 -7.92 8.35
N ALA A 36 -7.49 -6.72 8.72
CA ALA A 36 -8.45 -6.55 9.81
C ALA A 36 -9.80 -7.24 9.51
N ARG A 37 -10.28 -7.19 8.26
CA ARG A 37 -11.49 -7.91 7.83
C ARG A 37 -11.28 -9.42 7.88
N LEU A 38 -10.12 -9.91 7.46
CA LEU A 38 -9.76 -11.32 7.54
C LEU A 38 -9.80 -11.81 8.99
N HIS A 39 -9.18 -11.09 9.93
CA HIS A 39 -9.21 -11.45 11.35
C HIS A 39 -10.64 -11.49 11.90
N ARG A 40 -11.48 -10.50 11.58
CA ARG A 40 -12.88 -10.51 12.00
C ARG A 40 -13.65 -11.71 11.44
N ALA A 41 -13.40 -12.11 10.20
CA ALA A 41 -14.02 -13.29 9.60
C ALA A 41 -13.56 -14.59 10.28
N GLN A 42 -12.27 -14.69 10.63
CA GLN A 42 -11.71 -15.81 11.39
C GLN A 42 -12.37 -15.92 12.77
N GLU A 43 -12.42 -14.81 13.51
CA GLU A 43 -13.07 -14.73 14.82
C GLU A 43 -14.55 -15.13 14.75
N ALA A 44 -15.29 -14.66 13.74
CA ALA A 44 -16.70 -14.98 13.56
C ALA A 44 -16.92 -16.49 13.33
N ILE A 45 -16.07 -17.15 12.53
CA ILE A 45 -16.15 -18.59 12.32
C ILE A 45 -15.84 -19.36 13.60
N ASP A 46 -14.82 -18.94 14.35
CA ASP A 46 -14.45 -19.62 15.59
C ASP A 46 -15.55 -19.50 16.64
N GLN A 47 -16.20 -18.33 16.73
CA GLN A 47 -17.39 -18.14 17.55
C GLN A 47 -18.56 -19.03 17.10
N ALA A 48 -18.83 -19.11 15.80
CA ALA A 48 -19.90 -19.96 15.26
C ALA A 48 -19.65 -21.45 15.52
N LYS A 49 -18.39 -21.91 15.38
CA LYS A 49 -17.99 -23.29 15.73
C LYS A 49 -18.20 -23.59 17.21
N GLN A 50 -17.79 -22.66 18.09
CA GLN A 50 -17.99 -22.82 19.54
C GLN A 50 -19.47 -22.86 19.90
N GLN A 51 -20.30 -22.02 19.26
CA GLN A 51 -21.74 -22.03 19.48
C GLN A 51 -22.37 -23.35 19.02
N LEU A 52 -22.05 -23.81 17.80
CA LEU A 52 -22.52 -25.09 17.28
C LEU A 52 -22.13 -26.26 18.19
N GLN A 53 -20.89 -26.28 18.67
CA GLN A 53 -20.40 -27.32 19.58
C GLN A 53 -21.17 -27.32 20.90
N ARG A 54 -21.41 -26.16 21.51
CA ARG A 54 -22.17 -26.04 22.78
C ARG A 54 -23.59 -26.53 22.62
N GLU A 55 -24.26 -26.16 21.54
CA GLU A 55 -25.64 -26.59 21.27
C GLU A 55 -25.71 -28.10 20.99
N ALA A 56 -24.72 -28.65 20.27
CA ALA A 56 -24.63 -30.08 20.01
C ALA A 56 -24.41 -30.89 21.31
N GLU A 57 -23.51 -30.41 22.19
CA GLU A 57 -23.28 -31.00 23.50
C GLU A 57 -24.52 -30.93 24.40
N ALA A 58 -25.22 -29.80 24.40
CA ALA A 58 -26.47 -29.64 25.16
C ALA A 58 -27.54 -30.63 24.69
N LEU A 59 -27.72 -30.77 23.37
CA LEU A 59 -28.64 -31.75 22.80
C LEU A 59 -28.24 -33.19 23.17
N GLN A 60 -26.94 -33.51 23.10
CA GLN A 60 -26.44 -34.83 23.45
C GLN A 60 -26.67 -35.17 24.94
N GLN A 61 -26.49 -34.21 25.84
CA GLN A 61 -26.80 -34.39 27.27
C GLN A 61 -28.30 -34.63 27.51
N LEU A 62 -29.15 -33.85 26.84
CA LEU A 62 -30.61 -34.01 26.94
C LEU A 62 -31.06 -35.37 26.38
N LEU A 63 -30.45 -35.86 25.30
CA LEU A 63 -30.71 -37.20 24.76
C LEU A 63 -30.21 -38.30 25.70
N GLY A 64 -29.05 -38.12 26.32
CA GLY A 64 -28.47 -39.06 27.28
C GLY A 64 -29.28 -39.24 28.56
N THR A 65 -30.11 -38.25 28.93
CA THR A 65 -31.03 -38.35 30.08
C THR A 65 -32.37 -39.03 29.74
N GLY A 66 -32.60 -39.39 28.48
CA GLY A 66 -33.72 -40.25 28.04
C GLY A 66 -35.10 -39.60 28.06
N ALA A 67 -35.21 -38.28 28.26
CA ALA A 67 -36.47 -37.60 28.52
C ALA A 67 -36.87 -36.53 27.47
N LEU A 68 -36.32 -36.58 26.26
CA LEU A 68 -36.68 -35.63 25.20
C LEU A 68 -37.95 -36.06 24.46
N ALA A 69 -38.94 -35.18 24.42
CA ALA A 69 -40.08 -35.33 23.52
C ALA A 69 -39.61 -35.27 22.07
N ALA A 70 -40.27 -36.01 21.17
CA ALA A 70 -39.89 -36.03 19.75
C ALA A 70 -39.90 -34.62 19.13
N GLY A 71 -40.90 -33.79 19.47
CA GLY A 71 -40.99 -32.41 18.98
C GLY A 71 -39.85 -31.50 19.47
N THR A 72 -39.37 -31.68 20.70
CA THR A 72 -38.24 -30.91 21.23
C THR A 72 -36.91 -31.34 20.61
N CYS A 73 -36.77 -32.63 20.29
CA CYS A 73 -35.61 -33.14 19.57
C CYS A 73 -35.57 -32.59 18.14
N GLN A 74 -36.70 -32.60 17.43
CA GLN A 74 -36.83 -32.04 16.08
C GLN A 74 -36.44 -30.55 16.04
N ALA A 75 -36.98 -29.74 16.97
CA ALA A 75 -36.67 -28.31 17.04
C ALA A 75 -35.18 -28.05 17.32
N ALA A 76 -34.54 -28.85 18.18
CA ALA A 76 -33.11 -28.70 18.43
C ALA A 76 -32.24 -29.07 17.22
N LEU A 77 -32.65 -30.09 16.44
CA LEU A 77 -31.98 -30.43 15.18
C LEU A 77 -32.12 -29.30 14.14
N GLU A 78 -33.28 -28.65 14.05
CA GLU A 78 -33.48 -27.48 13.19
C GLU A 78 -32.57 -26.31 13.59
N VAL A 79 -32.39 -26.08 14.89
CA VAL A 79 -31.43 -25.07 15.39
C VAL A 79 -30.00 -25.42 15.00
N LEU A 80 -29.59 -26.68 15.14
CA LEU A 80 -28.25 -27.12 14.74
C LEU A 80 -28.01 -26.97 13.22
N ASP A 81 -29.02 -27.29 12.40
CA ASP A 81 -28.94 -27.11 10.95
C ASP A 81 -28.82 -25.62 10.58
N ALA A 82 -29.61 -24.73 11.21
CA ALA A 82 -29.51 -23.29 11.01
C ALA A 82 -28.12 -22.74 11.41
N LEU A 83 -27.54 -23.24 12.51
CA LEU A 83 -26.20 -22.86 12.94
C LEU A 83 -25.11 -23.37 11.98
N ASP A 84 -25.25 -24.58 11.43
CA ASP A 84 -24.30 -25.09 10.44
C ASP A 84 -24.39 -24.32 9.12
N GLN A 85 -25.59 -24.00 8.66
CA GLN A 85 -25.80 -23.12 7.50
C GLN A 85 -25.17 -21.73 7.71
N HIS A 86 -25.35 -21.16 8.90
CA HIS A 86 -24.69 -19.89 9.25
C HIS A 86 -23.16 -20.00 9.24
N ARG A 87 -22.61 -21.10 9.78
CA ARG A 87 -21.17 -21.38 9.76
C ARG A 87 -20.63 -21.52 8.33
N LEU A 88 -21.36 -22.18 7.44
CA LEU A 88 -20.99 -22.31 6.02
C LEU A 88 -20.96 -20.94 5.33
N TYR A 89 -21.97 -20.10 5.57
CA TYR A 89 -21.99 -18.72 5.07
C TYR A 89 -20.79 -17.91 5.57
N LEU A 90 -20.45 -18.01 6.86
CA LEU A 90 -19.26 -17.35 7.41
C LEU A 90 -17.97 -17.88 6.79
N HIS A 91 -17.90 -19.19 6.48
CA HIS A 91 -16.77 -19.78 5.78
C HIS A 91 -16.56 -19.19 4.38
N GLU A 92 -17.63 -18.96 3.62
CA GLU A 92 -17.55 -18.25 2.33
C GLU A 92 -17.04 -16.82 2.49
N GLN A 93 -17.48 -16.12 3.54
CA GLN A 93 -16.97 -14.78 3.85
C GLN A 93 -15.47 -14.79 4.19
N LEU A 94 -15.00 -15.79 4.93
CA LEU A 94 -13.57 -15.95 5.23
C LEU A 94 -12.76 -16.16 3.96
N LEU A 95 -13.19 -17.07 3.08
CA LEU A 95 -12.51 -17.33 1.81
C LEU A 95 -12.43 -16.06 0.94
N SER A 96 -13.52 -15.28 0.89
CA SER A 96 -13.54 -13.99 0.20
C SER A 96 -12.57 -12.98 0.83
N ALA A 97 -12.50 -12.92 2.16
CA ALA A 97 -11.57 -12.04 2.89
C ALA A 97 -10.10 -12.45 2.68
N GLU A 98 -9.79 -13.75 2.63
CA GLU A 98 -8.46 -14.30 2.33
C GLU A 98 -8.02 -13.90 0.92
N GLN A 99 -8.88 -14.12 -0.08
CA GLN A 99 -8.60 -13.75 -1.47
C GLN A 99 -8.35 -12.25 -1.61
N ASN A 100 -9.19 -11.42 -0.97
CA ASN A 100 -9.03 -9.98 -1.00
C ASN A 100 -7.72 -9.54 -0.30
N SER A 101 -7.40 -10.11 0.86
CA SER A 101 -6.13 -9.83 1.56
C SER A 101 -4.91 -10.18 0.71
N ALA A 102 -4.91 -11.36 0.08
CA ALA A 102 -3.85 -11.79 -0.82
C ALA A 102 -3.70 -10.86 -2.03
N ALA A 103 -4.81 -10.47 -2.66
CA ALA A 103 -4.82 -9.55 -3.80
C ALA A 103 -4.24 -8.17 -3.43
N GLU A 104 -4.63 -7.61 -2.29
CA GLU A 104 -4.12 -6.32 -1.82
C GLU A 104 -2.62 -6.39 -1.47
N GLN A 105 -2.15 -7.50 -0.88
CA GLN A 105 -0.73 -7.73 -0.62
C GLN A 105 0.09 -7.85 -1.91
N GLN A 106 -0.42 -8.57 -2.92
CA GLN A 106 0.22 -8.69 -4.23
C GLN A 106 0.32 -7.33 -4.93
N ARG A 107 -0.73 -6.51 -4.87
CA ARG A 107 -0.73 -5.13 -5.39
C ARG A 107 0.32 -4.27 -4.67
N LYS A 108 0.44 -4.38 -3.35
CA LYS A 108 1.47 -3.69 -2.56
C LYS A 108 2.88 -4.09 -3.02
N ALA A 109 3.14 -5.39 -3.17
CA ALA A 109 4.44 -5.89 -3.63
C ALA A 109 4.78 -5.36 -5.04
N ALA A 110 3.81 -5.36 -5.95
CA ALA A 110 3.99 -4.80 -7.30
C ALA A 110 4.32 -3.29 -7.27
N LEU A 111 3.63 -2.51 -6.43
CA LEU A 111 3.92 -1.08 -6.27
C LEU A 111 5.30 -0.82 -5.64
N GLN A 112 5.71 -1.64 -4.66
CA GLN A 112 7.05 -1.56 -4.06
C GLN A 112 8.14 -1.82 -5.10
N HIS A 113 7.95 -2.87 -5.91
CA HIS A 113 8.88 -3.20 -6.99
C HIS A 113 8.95 -2.07 -8.04
N ALA A 114 7.80 -1.53 -8.45
CA ALA A 114 7.75 -0.41 -9.39
C ALA A 114 8.41 0.87 -8.83
N LEU A 115 8.24 1.16 -7.54
CA LEU A 115 8.91 2.29 -6.88
C LEU A 115 10.43 2.08 -6.83
N MET A 116 10.88 0.87 -6.52
CA MET A 116 12.30 0.53 -6.50
C MET A 116 12.94 0.71 -7.88
N LEU A 117 12.33 0.17 -8.95
CA LEU A 117 12.82 0.35 -10.32
C LEU A 117 12.87 1.83 -10.71
N ARG A 118 11.87 2.61 -10.33
CA ARG A 118 11.85 4.06 -10.59
C ARG A 118 12.97 4.79 -9.89
N ARG A 119 13.29 4.42 -8.64
CA ARG A 119 14.42 5.00 -7.90
C ARG A 119 15.73 4.68 -8.60
N GLN A 120 15.96 3.42 -8.98
CA GLN A 120 17.16 3.02 -9.73
C GLN A 120 17.31 3.79 -11.06
N GLN A 121 16.24 3.92 -11.84
CA GLN A 121 16.25 4.72 -13.07
C GLN A 121 16.57 6.19 -12.79
N SER A 122 16.08 6.68 -11.66
CA SER A 122 16.28 8.07 -11.27
C SER A 122 17.70 8.34 -10.79
N ASP A 123 18.29 7.41 -10.04
CA ASP A 123 19.66 7.49 -9.54
C ASP A 123 20.66 7.38 -10.71
N ALA A 124 20.34 6.58 -11.74
CA ALA A 124 21.15 6.50 -12.96
C ALA A 124 21.22 7.82 -13.75
N LEU A 125 20.25 8.73 -13.57
CA LEU A 125 20.22 10.05 -14.23
C LEU A 125 20.95 11.13 -13.42
N GLU A 126 21.22 10.91 -12.14
CA GLU A 126 21.89 11.83 -11.23
C GLU A 126 23.27 12.32 -11.72
N PRO A 127 24.17 11.46 -12.23
CA PRO A 127 25.46 11.93 -12.76
C PRO A 127 25.31 12.90 -13.94
N LEU A 128 24.33 12.70 -14.82
CA LEU A 128 24.07 13.61 -15.95
C LEU A 128 23.56 14.98 -15.47
N LEU A 129 22.77 14.99 -14.39
CA LEU A 129 22.28 16.22 -13.76
C LEU A 129 23.44 16.99 -13.10
N ASP A 130 24.34 16.28 -12.43
CA ASP A 130 25.53 16.86 -11.80
C ASP A 130 26.50 17.46 -12.83
N GLU A 131 26.75 16.74 -13.93
CA GLU A 131 27.57 17.24 -15.03
C GLU A 131 27.00 18.52 -15.63
N HIS A 132 25.68 18.57 -15.84
CA HIS A 132 25.02 19.77 -16.35
C HIS A 132 25.08 20.92 -15.33
N ALA A 133 24.91 20.65 -14.03
CA ALA A 133 25.02 21.66 -12.98
C ALA A 133 26.43 22.27 -12.93
N ARG A 134 27.47 21.44 -13.03
CA ARG A 134 28.87 21.89 -13.10
C ARG A 134 29.18 22.66 -14.38
N ALA A 135 28.65 22.23 -15.52
CA ALA A 135 28.81 22.94 -16.78
C ALA A 135 28.15 24.34 -16.72
N LYS A 136 26.96 24.44 -16.13
CA LYS A 136 26.28 25.72 -15.93
C LYS A 136 27.09 26.66 -15.04
N ARG A 137 27.58 26.18 -13.89
CA ARG A 137 28.43 27.01 -12.99
C ARG A 137 29.66 27.57 -13.69
N ARG A 138 30.35 26.74 -14.47
CA ARG A 138 31.53 27.19 -15.24
C ARG A 138 31.21 28.25 -16.28
N VAL A 139 30.04 28.17 -16.92
CA VAL A 139 29.58 29.21 -17.86
C VAL A 139 29.23 30.49 -17.11
N ASP A 140 28.52 30.37 -15.99
CA ASP A 140 28.14 31.54 -15.17
C ASP A 140 29.40 32.23 -14.60
N GLU A 141 30.39 31.47 -14.12
CA GLU A 141 31.70 31.95 -13.66
C GLU A 141 32.47 32.67 -14.78
N SER A 142 32.53 32.09 -15.98
CA SER A 142 33.18 32.73 -17.14
C SER A 142 32.51 34.04 -17.56
N ILE A 143 31.17 34.10 -17.53
CA ILE A 143 30.43 35.33 -17.84
C ILE A 143 30.71 36.40 -16.77
N GLU A 144 30.79 36.02 -15.49
CA GLU A 144 31.15 36.97 -14.43
C GLU A 144 32.59 37.49 -14.62
N GLU A 145 33.56 36.61 -14.91
CA GLU A 145 34.95 36.99 -15.21
C GLU A 145 35.03 37.98 -16.39
N ASP A 146 34.36 37.68 -17.51
CA ASP A 146 34.32 38.54 -18.69
C ASP A 146 33.73 39.93 -18.35
N LEU A 147 32.64 39.98 -17.57
CA LEU A 147 32.02 41.23 -17.13
C LEU A 147 32.89 42.02 -16.14
N TYR A 148 33.68 41.34 -15.30
CA TYR A 148 34.67 41.98 -14.44
C TYR A 148 35.81 42.60 -15.25
N ASP A 149 36.31 41.89 -16.24
CA ASP A 149 37.39 42.36 -17.12
C ASP A 149 36.93 43.54 -18.00
N GLU A 150 35.72 43.48 -18.57
CA GLU A 150 35.12 44.60 -19.31
C GLU A 150 34.95 45.85 -18.42
N ARG A 151 34.46 45.68 -17.19
CA ARG A 151 34.32 46.77 -16.22
C ARG A 151 35.66 47.33 -15.77
N ALA A 152 36.68 46.49 -15.63
CA ALA A 152 38.03 46.92 -15.31
C ALA A 152 38.61 47.75 -16.46
N ALA A 153 38.50 47.27 -17.71
CA ALA A 153 38.97 47.98 -18.90
C ALA A 153 38.32 49.37 -19.05
N LEU A 154 37.00 49.46 -18.89
CA LEU A 154 36.26 50.73 -18.93
C LEU A 154 36.70 51.72 -17.83
N ARG A 155 37.21 51.23 -16.70
CA ARG A 155 37.71 52.06 -15.59
C ARG A 155 39.11 52.63 -15.86
N TRP A 156 39.91 51.97 -16.71
CA TRP A 156 41.23 52.44 -17.13
C TRP A 156 41.18 53.38 -18.34
N GLU A 157 40.11 53.35 -19.12
CA GLU A 157 39.90 54.25 -20.28
C GLU A 157 39.21 55.58 -19.92
N ALA A 158 38.78 55.78 -18.66
CA ALA A 158 38.25 57.05 -18.18
C ALA A 158 39.39 58.09 -18.04
N PRO A 159 39.40 59.20 -18.82
CA PRO A 159 40.38 60.27 -18.64
C PRO A 159 40.11 61.03 -17.33
N GLN A 160 41.16 61.43 -16.63
CA GLN A 160 41.09 62.41 -15.52
C GLN A 160 40.64 63.78 -16.01
#